data_AF-A0A2D0KB50-F1
#
_entry.id   AF-A0A2D0KB50-F1
#
_cell.length_a   1.000
_cell.length_b   1.000
_cell.length_c   1.000
_cell.angle_alpha   90.00
_cell.angle_beta   90.00
_cell.angle_gamma   90.00
#
_symmetry.space_group_name_H-M   'P 1'
#
loop_
_entity.id
_entity.type
_entity.pdbx_description
1 polymer ?
#
loop_
_entity_poly.entity_id
_entity_poly.type
_entity_poly.pdbx_seq_one_letter_code
_entity_poly.pdbx_strand_id
1 'polypeptide(L)' 'MSLLNSKTITIESGRDAGKTFVITEMPIVKADDWAMRALFTIANGGVDIQLVNILINITLIKVIVSGWNY' A
#
# COMPACT_ATOMS: atom_id res chain seq x y z
N MET A 1 18.42 -13.73 10.48
CA MET A 1 16.98 -13.45 10.60
C MET A 1 16.85 -11.99 11.02
N SER A 2 16.23 -11.12 10.22
CA SER A 2 15.99 -9.72 10.63
C SER A 2 14.92 -9.71 11.73
N LEU A 3 15.16 -8.99 12.82
CA LEU A 3 14.16 -8.76 13.86
C LEU A 3 13.19 -7.69 13.38
N LEU A 4 11.88 -7.98 13.43
CA LEU A 4 10.84 -7.05 13.02
C LEU A 4 10.60 -6.02 14.12
N ASN A 5 10.51 -4.74 13.76
CA ASN A 5 10.22 -3.71 14.75
C ASN A 5 8.75 -3.72 15.14
N SER A 6 8.47 -3.24 16.35
CA SER A 6 7.11 -3.04 16.83
C SER A 6 6.91 -1.62 17.36
N LYS A 7 5.70 -1.08 17.17
CA LYS A 7 5.30 0.24 17.61
C LYS A 7 3.92 0.20 18.23
N THR A 8 3.76 0.85 19.36
CA THR A 8 2.47 1.03 20.01
C THR A 8 1.86 2.36 19.59
N ILE A 9 0.60 2.34 19.16
CA ILE A 9 -0.12 3.54 18.72
C ILE A 9 -1.47 3.59 19.43
N THR A 10 -1.79 4.73 20.01
CA THR A 10 -3.14 5.03 20.53
C THR A 10 -3.87 5.90 19.52
N ILE A 11 -5.09 5.51 19.19
CA ILE A 11 -5.92 6.27 18.25
C ILE A 11 -6.56 7.44 19.00
N GLU A 12 -6.37 8.66 18.51
CA GLU A 12 -6.81 9.87 19.20
C GLU A 12 -8.24 10.29 18.85
N SER A 13 -8.74 9.90 17.67
CA SER A 13 -10.08 10.29 17.20
C SER A 13 -10.70 9.27 16.25
N GLY A 14 -12.03 9.35 16.06
CA GLY A 14 -12.79 8.44 15.20
C GLY A 14 -13.35 7.21 15.92
N ARG A 15 -13.74 6.18 15.15
CA ARG A 15 -14.44 4.97 15.65
C ARG A 15 -13.70 4.25 16.78
N ASP A 16 -12.37 4.24 16.72
CA ASP A 16 -11.51 3.51 17.66
C ASP A 16 -10.75 4.45 18.62
N ALA A 17 -11.23 5.68 18.82
CA ALA A 17 -10.61 6.64 19.74
C ALA A 17 -10.40 6.06 21.15
N GLY A 18 -9.23 6.31 21.73
CA GLY A 18 -8.80 5.81 23.03
C GLY A 18 -8.28 4.37 23.03
N LYS A 19 -8.40 3.63 21.91
CA LYS A 19 -7.84 2.27 21.81
C LYS A 19 -6.36 2.31 21.45
N THR A 20 -5.61 1.40 22.05
CA THR A 20 -4.17 1.22 21.81
C THR A 20 -3.92 -0.07 21.05
N PHE A 21 -3.11 0.00 19.99
CA PHE A 21 -2.73 -1.11 19.13
C PHE A 21 -1.22 -1.28 19.15
N VAL A 22 -0.77 -2.54 19.13
CA VAL A 22 0.64 -2.89 18.89
C VAL A 22 0.76 -3.30 17.43
N ILE A 23 1.52 -2.53 16.67
CA ILE A 23 1.79 -2.77 15.25
C ILE A 23 3.20 -3.35 15.14
N THR A 24 3.31 -4.53 14.55
CA THR A 24 4.60 -5.17 14.26
C THR A 24 4.83 -5.17 12.75
N GLU A 25 6.04 -4.84 12.34
CA GLU A 25 6.45 -4.92 10.94
C GLU A 25 6.24 -6.34 10.41
N MET A 26 5.86 -6.43 9.14
CA MET A 26 5.70 -7.72 8.45
C MET A 26 6.99 -8.04 7.67
N PRO A 27 7.51 -9.30 7.71
CA PRO A 27 8.61 -9.70 6.84
C PRO A 27 8.28 -9.49 5.37
N ILE A 28 9.27 -9.10 4.57
CA ILE A 28 9.07 -8.78 3.14
C ILE A 28 8.42 -9.93 2.36
N VAL A 29 8.81 -11.18 2.63
CA VAL A 29 8.25 -12.37 1.97
C VAL A 29 6.75 -12.53 2.28
N LYS A 30 6.33 -12.21 3.52
CA LYS A 30 4.91 -12.27 3.89
C LYS A 30 4.11 -11.10 3.32
N ALA A 31 4.74 -9.93 3.26
CA ALA A 31 4.12 -8.74 2.67
C ALA A 31 3.86 -8.95 1.17
N ASP A 32 4.80 -9.57 0.44
CA ASP A 32 4.67 -9.89 -0.98
C ASP A 32 3.53 -10.88 -1.26
N ASP A 33 3.45 -11.97 -0.50
CA ASP A 33 2.33 -12.94 -0.59
C ASP A 33 0.97 -12.26 -0.33
N TRP A 34 0.89 -11.43 0.71
CA TRP A 34 -0.32 -10.69 1.01
C TRP A 34 -0.70 -9.71 -0.11
N ALA A 35 0.28 -9.00 -0.67
CA ALA A 35 0.07 -8.07 -1.78
C ALA A 35 -0.46 -8.77 -3.04
N MET A 36 0.10 -9.94 -3.40
CA MET A 36 -0.41 -10.74 -4.51
C MET A 36 -1.85 -11.20 -4.28
N ARG A 37 -2.18 -11.65 -3.06
CA ARG A 37 -3.55 -12.06 -2.70
C ARG A 37 -4.53 -10.89 -2.77
N ALA A 38 -4.12 -9.71 -2.31
CA ALA A 38 -4.93 -8.49 -2.43
C ALA A 38 -5.15 -8.12 -3.91
N LEU A 39 -4.10 -8.15 -4.73
CA LEU A 39 -4.18 -7.87 -6.16
C LEU A 39 -5.13 -8.83 -6.88
N PHE A 40 -5.00 -10.14 -6.65
CA PHE A 40 -5.90 -11.12 -7.26
C PHE A 40 -7.34 -11.01 -6.77
N THR A 41 -7.54 -10.65 -5.50
CA THR A 41 -8.89 -10.40 -4.96
C THR A 41 -9.55 -9.21 -5.63
N ILE A 42 -8.79 -8.13 -5.87
CA ILE A 42 -9.28 -6.95 -6.61
C ILE A 42 -9.59 -7.32 -8.06
N ALA A 43 -8.68 -8.05 -8.73
CA ALA A 43 -8.86 -8.51 -10.10
C ALA A 43 -10.11 -9.40 -10.27
N ASN A 44 -10.35 -10.30 -9.31
CA ASN A 44 -11.52 -11.19 -9.32
C ASN A 44 -12.80 -10.51 -8.81
N GLY A 45 -12.68 -9.39 -8.10
CA GLY A 45 -13.80 -8.63 -7.53
C GLY A 45 -14.57 -7.77 -8.54
N GLY A 46 -14.28 -7.88 -9.84
CA GLY A 46 -14.92 -7.10 -10.89
C GLY A 46 -14.46 -5.63 -10.94
N VAL A 47 -13.37 -5.28 -10.25
CA VAL A 47 -12.75 -3.96 -10.34
C VAL A 47 -12.03 -3.87 -11.68
N ASP A 48 -12.42 -2.89 -12.50
CA ASP A 48 -11.75 -2.63 -13.78
C ASP A 48 -10.31 -2.14 -13.54
N ILE A 49 -9.35 -3.04 -13.78
CA ILE A 49 -7.92 -2.78 -13.65
C ILE A 49 -7.45 -1.67 -14.62
N GLN A 50 -8.28 -1.27 -15.60
CA GLN A 50 -8.00 -0.11 -16.45
C GLN A 50 -7.83 1.19 -15.66
N LEU A 51 -8.53 1.38 -14.53
CA LEU A 51 -8.31 2.56 -13.67
C LEU A 51 -6.92 2.57 -13.04
N VAL A 52 -6.39 1.39 -12.69
CA VAL A 52 -5.01 1.26 -12.23
C VAL A 52 -4.07 1.62 -13.37
N ASN A 53 -4.24 1.05 -14.58
CA ASN A 53 -3.42 1.34 -15.76
C ASN A 53 -3.38 2.84 -16.13
N ILE A 54 -4.52 3.53 -16.07
CA ILE A 54 -4.62 4.97 -16.37
C ILE A 54 -3.83 5.79 -15.33
N LEU A 55 -3.88 5.43 -14.04
CA LEU A 55 -3.16 6.17 -13.00
C LEU A 55 -1.63 5.94 -13.03
N ILE A 56 -1.16 4.72 -13.33
CA ILE A 56 0.28 4.47 -13.51
C ILE A 56 0.82 5.12 -14.80
N ASN A 57 0.10 5.07 -15.93
CA ASN A 57 0.59 5.66 -17.18
C ASN A 57 0.62 7.20 -17.17
N ILE A 58 -0.41 7.87 -16.64
CA ILE A 58 -0.42 9.35 -16.62
C ILE A 58 0.62 9.91 -15.63
N THR A 59 0.87 9.20 -14.52
CA THR A 59 1.83 9.64 -13.51
C THR A 59 3.27 9.39 -13.95
N LEU A 60 3.56 8.24 -14.57
CA LEU A 60 4.90 7.94 -15.09
C LEU A 60 5.27 8.81 -16.30
N ILE A 61 4.34 9.08 -17.22
CA ILE A 61 4.60 9.98 -18.37
C ILE A 61 4.78 11.43 -17.91
N LYS A 62 4.02 11.93 -16.93
CA LYS A 62 4.23 13.29 -16.39
C LYS A 62 5.59 13.43 -15.70
N VAL A 63 6.02 12.44 -14.92
CA VAL A 63 7.36 12.46 -14.28
C VAL A 63 8.46 12.44 -15.34
N ILE A 64 8.33 11.59 -16.36
CA ILE A 64 9.31 11.51 -17.46
C ILE A 64 9.37 12.85 -18.21
N VAL A 65 8.24 13.41 -18.67
CA VAL A 65 8.23 14.66 -19.46
C VAL A 65 8.63 15.89 -18.62
N SER A 66 8.33 15.92 -17.32
CA SER A 66 8.76 17.02 -16.42
C SER A 66 10.26 17.00 -16.10
N GLY A 67 10.94 15.87 -16.31
CA GLY A 67 12.36 15.67 -16.06
C GLY A 67 13.29 16.02 -17.24
N TRP A 68 12.75 16.51 -18.36
CA TRP A 68 13.50 16.91 -19.56
C TRP A 68 13.38 18.41 -19.88
N ASN A 69 13.31 19.26 -18.85
CA ASN A 69 13.48 20.71 -19.00
C ASN A 69 14.73 21.16 -18.23
N TYR A 70 15.89 20.88 -18.83
CA TYR A 70 17.14 21.62 -18.61
C TYR A 70 17.79 21.85 -19.98
#